data_AF-A0A3S5AFS2-F1
#
_entry.id   AF-A0A3S5AFS2-F1
#
_cell.length_a   1.000
_cell.length_b   1.000
_cell.length_c   1.000
_cell.angle_alpha   90.00
_cell.angle_beta   90.00
_cell.angle_gamma   90.00
#
_symmetry.space_group_name_H-M   'P 1'
#
loop_
_entity.id
_entity.type
_entity.pdbx_description
1 polymer ?
#
loop_
_entity_poly.entity_id
_entity_poly.type
_entity_poly.pdbx_seq_one_letter_code
_entity_poly.pdbx_strand_id
1 'polypeptide(L)'
;MSSAKPNNVEASGDASMTPLQLCLASVERMLTVLADSVLYEQPPVRRRKLEHLIIEHVHQRDIIRTLVRSGVTSARAFDWLSCMRFYFDPKQSDPLKQASNLFALS
;
A
#
# COMPACT_ATOMS: atom_id res chain seq x y z
N MET A 1 46.28 13.41 33.52
CA MET A 1 46.17 11.97 33.22
C MET A 1 44.79 11.72 32.68
N SER A 2 44.75 11.34 31.40
CA SER A 2 43.56 11.01 30.62
C SER A 2 42.95 9.72 31.15
N SER A 3 41.63 9.69 31.29
CA SER A 3 40.85 8.47 31.12
C SER A 3 39.54 8.83 30.45
N ALA A 4 39.43 8.38 29.20
CA ALA A 4 38.28 8.44 28.35
C ALA A 4 37.22 7.41 28.77
N LYS A 5 35.95 7.75 28.57
CA LYS A 5 35.04 6.89 27.80
C LYS A 5 33.85 7.72 27.28
N PRO A 6 33.64 7.77 25.96
CA PRO A 6 32.42 8.33 25.37
C PRO A 6 31.31 7.27 25.45
N ASN A 7 30.22 7.58 26.16
CA ASN A 7 29.06 6.70 26.19
C ASN A 7 28.17 6.96 24.98
N ASN A 8 28.34 6.05 24.02
CA ASN A 8 27.33 5.36 23.24
C ASN A 8 26.34 6.21 22.43
N VAL A 9 26.69 6.32 21.15
CA VAL A 9 25.74 6.48 20.06
C VAL A 9 24.83 5.25 20.05
N GLU A 10 23.63 5.36 20.60
CA GLU A 10 22.53 4.45 20.24
C GLU A 10 21.71 5.12 19.14
N ALA A 11 22.21 4.98 17.92
CA ALA A 11 21.39 5.04 16.72
C ALA A 11 20.35 3.91 16.84
N SER A 12 19.16 4.23 17.35
CA SER A 12 18.06 3.28 17.47
C SER A 12 17.51 2.94 16.08
N GLY A 13 17.90 1.76 15.61
CA GLY A 13 17.10 0.96 14.68
C GLY A 13 17.50 1.08 13.22
N ASP A 14 18.40 0.21 12.79
CA ASP A 14 18.38 -0.33 11.43
C ASP A 14 17.05 -1.06 11.24
N ALA A 15 15.98 -0.31 10.96
CA ALA A 15 14.65 -0.83 10.80
C ALA A 15 14.55 -1.34 9.36
N SER A 16 14.85 -2.62 9.16
CA SER A 16 14.44 -3.34 7.96
C SER A 16 12.94 -3.10 7.76
N MET A 17 12.57 -2.24 6.81
CA MET A 17 11.17 -1.90 6.60
C MET A 17 10.38 -3.18 6.32
N THR A 18 9.29 -3.38 7.05
CA THR A 18 8.43 -4.54 6.83
C THR A 18 7.86 -4.50 5.40
N PRO A 19 7.51 -5.65 4.79
CA PRO A 19 6.89 -5.65 3.47
C PRO A 19 5.65 -4.73 3.36
N LEU A 20 4.86 -4.61 4.44
CA LEU A 20 3.73 -3.68 4.51
C LEU A 20 4.16 -2.21 4.53
N GLN A 21 5.27 -1.86 5.20
CA GLN A 21 5.83 -0.50 5.19
C GLN A 21 6.37 -0.14 3.80
N LEU A 22 7.03 -1.08 3.11
CA LEU A 22 7.48 -0.89 1.74
C LEU A 22 6.30 -0.68 0.78
N CYS A 23 5.23 -1.46 0.95
CA CYS A 23 3.99 -1.29 0.19
C CYS A 23 3.36 0.09 0.43
N LEU A 24 3.25 0.51 1.70
CA LEU A 24 2.74 1.82 2.08
C LEU A 24 3.52 2.95 1.40
N ALA A 25 4.86 2.89 1.47
CA ALA A 25 5.73 3.88 0.83
C ALA A 25 5.57 3.91 -0.71
N SER A 26 5.26 2.77 -1.34
CA SER A 26 4.97 2.72 -2.77
C SER A 26 3.65 3.40 -3.12
N VAL A 27 2.59 3.15 -2.33
CA VAL A 27 1.28 3.78 -2.52
C VAL A 27 1.37 5.29 -2.30
N GLU A 28 2.08 5.74 -1.27
CA GLU A 28 2.28 7.17 -0.99
C GLU A 28 3.05 7.86 -2.12
N ARG A 29 4.11 7.25 -2.66
CA ARG A 29 4.82 7.77 -3.84
C ARG A 29 3.90 7.88 -5.06
N MET A 30 3.06 6.89 -5.30
CA MET A 30 2.10 6.94 -6.40
C MET A 30 1.09 8.08 -6.22
N LEU A 31 0.58 8.28 -4.99
CA LEU A 31 -0.30 9.40 -4.68
C LEU A 31 0.36 10.75 -4.92
N THR A 32 1.65 10.91 -4.60
CA THR A 32 2.41 12.12 -4.95
C THR A 32 2.44 12.37 -6.46
N VAL A 33 2.77 11.33 -7.25
CA VAL A 33 2.81 11.45 -8.72
C VAL A 33 1.42 11.76 -9.30
N LEU A 34 0.37 11.13 -8.76
CA LEU A 34 -1.00 11.38 -9.19
C LEU A 34 -1.46 12.80 -8.81
N ALA A 35 -1.11 13.27 -7.62
CA ALA A 35 -1.38 14.64 -7.17
C ALA A 35 -0.70 15.66 -8.08
N ASP A 36 0.58 15.46 -8.40
CA ASP A 36 1.31 16.33 -9.33
C ASP A 36 0.69 16.30 -10.73
N SER A 37 0.24 15.13 -11.18
CA SER A 37 -0.40 14.97 -12.49
C SER A 37 -1.70 15.76 -12.65
N VAL A 38 -2.47 15.95 -11.57
CA VAL A 38 -3.74 16.68 -11.62
C VAL A 38 -3.58 18.20 -11.47
N LEU A 39 -2.40 18.69 -11.07
CA LEU A 39 -2.12 20.14 -11.03
C LEU A 39 -2.06 20.76 -12.42
N TYR A 40 -1.73 19.98 -13.45
CA TYR A 40 -1.69 20.41 -14.85
C TYR A 40 -3.00 20.15 -15.57
N GLU A 41 -3.23 20.83 -16.69
CA GLU A 41 -4.41 20.59 -17.52
C GLU A 41 -4.36 19.17 -18.13
N GLN A 42 -5.42 18.40 -17.90
CA GLN A 42 -5.57 17.04 -18.42
C GLN A 42 -6.77 16.96 -19.37
N PRO A 43 -6.72 16.13 -20.41
CA PRO A 43 -7.90 15.80 -21.22
C PRO A 43 -9.03 15.23 -20.35
N PRO A 44 -10.31 15.47 -20.67
CA PRO A 44 -11.44 15.09 -19.82
C PRO A 44 -11.45 13.61 -19.36
N VAL A 45 -11.18 12.70 -20.29
CA VAL A 45 -11.12 11.24 -19.99
C VAL A 45 -9.95 10.91 -19.06
N ARG A 46 -8.79 11.55 -19.27
CA ARG A 46 -7.61 11.32 -18.44
C ARG A 46 -7.78 11.89 -17.03
N ARG A 47 -8.40 13.06 -16.90
CA ARG A 47 -8.72 13.67 -15.60
C ARG A 47 -9.57 12.72 -14.74
N ARG A 48 -10.66 12.18 -15.30
CA ARG A 48 -11.51 11.20 -14.60
C ARG A 48 -10.75 9.94 -14.19
N LYS A 49 -9.85 9.44 -15.04
CA LYS A 49 -9.00 8.30 -14.70
C LYS A 49 -8.07 8.61 -13.53
N LEU A 50 -7.45 9.78 -13.51
CA LEU A 50 -6.59 10.21 -12.40
C LEU A 50 -7.39 10.36 -11.10
N GLU A 51 -8.59 10.97 -11.15
CA GLU A 51 -9.48 11.08 -10.00
C GLU A 51 -9.83 9.72 -9.40
N HIS A 52 -10.24 8.76 -10.24
CA HIS A 52 -10.52 7.40 -9.78
C HIS A 52 -9.28 6.70 -9.21
N LEU A 53 -8.11 6.87 -9.84
CA LEU A 53 -6.86 6.30 -9.32
C LEU A 53 -6.48 6.90 -7.96
N ILE A 54 -6.68 8.20 -7.76
CA ILE A 54 -6.42 8.85 -6.47
C ILE A 54 -7.36 8.29 -5.40
N ILE A 55 -8.66 8.18 -5.68
CA ILE A 55 -9.65 7.62 -4.74
C ILE A 55 -9.24 6.20 -4.32
N GLU A 56 -8.89 5.36 -5.29
CA GLU A 56 -8.47 3.98 -5.04
C GLU A 56 -7.16 3.91 -4.23
N HIS A 57 -6.15 4.71 -4.57
CA HIS A 57 -4.88 4.68 -3.84
C HIS A 57 -5.00 5.25 -2.42
N VAL A 58 -5.89 6.23 -2.18
CA VAL A 58 -6.20 6.71 -0.83
C VAL A 58 -6.80 5.57 0.00
N HIS A 59 -7.76 4.83 -0.56
CA HIS A 59 -8.35 3.67 0.09
C HIS A 59 -7.30 2.60 0.43
N GLN A 60 -6.43 2.26 -0.52
CA GLN A 60 -5.35 1.28 -0.30
C GLN A 60 -4.39 1.72 0.80
N ARG A 61 -3.97 2.99 0.81
CA ARG A 61 -3.11 3.55 1.86
C ARG A 61 -3.75 3.40 3.24
N ASP A 62 -5.03 3.70 3.34
CA ASP A 62 -5.75 3.67 4.62
C ASP A 62 -5.91 2.23 5.15
N ILE A 63 -6.14 1.26 4.25
CA ILE A 63 -6.09 -0.18 4.59
C ILE A 63 -4.69 -0.55 5.09
N ILE A 64 -3.63 -0.24 4.34
CA ILE A 64 -2.25 -0.64 4.71
C ILE A 64 -1.85 -0.01 6.04
N ARG A 65 -2.18 1.26 6.29
CA ARG A 65 -1.96 1.92 7.58
C ARG A 65 -2.68 1.22 8.72
N THR A 66 -3.90 0.75 8.48
CA THR A 66 -4.66 -0.03 9.46
C THR A 66 -3.97 -1.36 9.76
N LEU A 67 -3.57 -2.11 8.72
CA LEU A 67 -2.86 -3.39 8.88
C LEU A 67 -1.52 -3.25 9.63
N VAL A 68 -0.76 -2.19 9.34
CA VAL A 68 0.50 -1.88 10.03
C VAL A 68 0.24 -1.56 11.50
N ARG A 69 -0.77 -0.73 11.80
CA ARG A 69 -1.13 -0.37 13.18
C ARG A 69 -1.65 -1.55 13.99
N SER A 70 -2.42 -2.44 13.37
CA SER A 70 -2.91 -3.68 13.98
C SER A 70 -1.82 -4.75 14.13
N GLY A 71 -0.63 -4.55 13.57
CA GLY A 71 0.45 -5.53 13.63
C GLY A 71 0.12 -6.84 12.90
N VAL A 72 -0.67 -6.79 11.83
CA VAL A 72 -1.09 -7.99 11.08
C VAL A 72 0.12 -8.68 10.45
N THR A 73 0.34 -9.93 10.82
CA THR A 73 1.45 -10.77 10.31
C THR A 73 0.98 -11.93 9.42
N SER A 74 -0.34 -12.12 9.28
CA SER A 74 -0.93 -13.26 8.58
C SER A 74 -2.03 -12.84 7.61
N ALA A 75 -2.04 -13.46 6.43
CA ALA A 75 -3.10 -13.29 5.44
C ALA A 75 -4.47 -13.90 5.85
N ARG A 76 -4.54 -14.52 7.04
CA ARG A 76 -5.79 -15.00 7.66
C ARG A 76 -6.32 -14.06 8.77
N ALA A 77 -5.62 -12.96 9.06
CA ALA A 77 -6.10 -12.00 10.05
C ALA A 77 -7.42 -11.37 9.57
N PHE A 78 -8.35 -11.17 10.52
CA PHE A 78 -9.66 -10.58 10.22
C PHE A 78 -9.53 -9.21 9.56
N ASP A 79 -8.66 -8.34 10.07
CA ASP A 79 -8.42 -6.99 9.52
C ASP A 79 -8.04 -7.00 8.03
N TRP A 80 -7.39 -8.06 7.56
CA TRP A 80 -7.06 -8.24 6.13
C TRP A 80 -8.19 -8.93 5.36
N LEU A 81 -8.94 -9.82 5.99
CA LEU A 81 -10.09 -10.51 5.37
C LEU A 81 -11.31 -9.59 5.20
N SER A 82 -11.46 -8.57 6.04
CA SER A 82 -12.57 -7.62 5.99
C SER A 82 -12.46 -6.59 4.86
N CYS A 83 -11.32 -6.53 4.16
CA CYS A 83 -11.09 -5.60 3.05
C CYS A 83 -11.56 -6.19 1.71
N MET A 84 -11.94 -5.32 0.78
CA MET A 84 -12.20 -5.73 -0.61
C MET A 84 -10.89 -6.22 -1.26
N ARG A 85 -10.92 -7.41 -1.86
CA ARG A 85 -9.72 -8.08 -2.41
C ARG A 85 -9.96 -8.53 -3.83
N PHE A 86 -8.95 -8.28 -4.66
CA PHE A 86 -8.90 -8.70 -6.05
C PHE A 86 -7.77 -9.71 -6.24
N TYR A 87 -8.05 -10.80 -6.96
CA TYR A 87 -7.05 -11.77 -7.36
C TYR A 87 -7.01 -11.90 -8.89
N PHE A 88 -5.80 -11.88 -9.42
CA PHE A 88 -5.54 -12.06 -10.84
C PHE A 88 -4.72 -13.31 -11.07
N ASP A 89 -5.25 -14.23 -11.89
CA ASP A 89 -4.54 -15.43 -12.33
C ASP A 89 -4.28 -15.37 -13.84
N PRO A 90 -3.04 -15.05 -14.28
CA PRO A 90 -2.70 -14.97 -15.70
C PRO A 90 -2.68 -16.34 -16.40
N LYS A 91 -2.73 -17.46 -15.66
CA LYS A 91 -2.72 -18.82 -16.24
C LYS A 91 -4.10 -19.27 -16.68
N GLN A 92 -5.15 -18.57 -16.27
CA GLN A 92 -6.52 -18.87 -16.68
C GLN A 92 -6.72 -18.48 -18.16
N SER A 93 -7.20 -19.42 -18.97
CA SER A 93 -7.37 -19.20 -20.41
C SER A 93 -8.61 -18.37 -20.74
N ASP A 94 -9.63 -18.42 -19.88
CA ASP A 94 -10.86 -17.65 -19.99
C ASP A 94 -10.67 -16.26 -19.36
N PRO A 95 -10.68 -15.15 -20.15
CA PRO A 95 -10.50 -13.80 -19.64
C PRO A 95 -11.49 -13.40 -18.55
N LEU A 96 -12.71 -13.97 -18.57
CA LEU A 96 -13.73 -13.69 -17.57
C LEU A 96 -13.44 -14.34 -16.21
N LYS A 97 -12.59 -15.37 -16.17
CA LYS A 97 -12.19 -16.08 -14.96
C LYS A 97 -10.79 -15.70 -14.49
N GLN A 98 -10.04 -14.93 -15.27
CA GLN A 98 -8.70 -14.44 -14.91
C GLN A 98 -8.73 -13.50 -13.69
N ALA A 99 -9.86 -12.85 -13.45
CA ALA A 99 -10.05 -11.89 -12.39
C ALA A 99 -11.18 -12.36 -11.45
N SER A 100 -10.87 -12.60 -10.18
CA SER A 100 -11.89 -12.89 -9.17
C SER A 100 -11.91 -11.81 -8.09
N ASN A 101 -13.09 -11.20 -7.92
CA ASN A 101 -13.40 -10.37 -6.75
C ASN A 101 -13.92 -11.30 -5.66
N LEU A 102 -13.22 -11.38 -4.53
CA LEU A 102 -13.71 -12.15 -3.39
C LEU A 102 -14.76 -11.33 -2.62
N PHE A 103 -15.95 -11.20 -3.20
CA PHE A 103 -17.18 -10.76 -2.52
C PHE A 103 -18.29 -11.82 -2.63
N ALA A 104 -17.90 -13.08 -2.85
CA ALA A 104 -18.81 -14.20 -2.87
C ALA A 104 -18.42 -15.19 -1.76
N LEU A 105 -19.41 -15.50 -0.92
CA LEU A 105 -19.44 -16.53 0.12
C LEU A 105 -19.00 -16.10 1.52
N SER A 106 -19.84 -15.30 2.16
CA SER A 106 -20.34 -15.60 3.51
C SER A 106 -21.85 -15.74 3.44
#